data_AF-A0A538PWZ2-F1
#
_entry.id   AF-A0A538PWZ2-F1
#
_cell.length_a   1.000
_cell.length_b   1.000
_cell.length_c   1.000
_cell.angle_alpha   90.00
_cell.angle_beta   90.00
_cell.angle_gamma   90.00
#
_symmetry.space_group_name_H-M   'P 1'
#
loop_
_entity.id
_entity.type
_entity.pdbx_description
1 polymer ?
#
loop_
_entity_poly.entity_id
_entity_poly.type
_entity_poly.pdbx_seq_one_letter_code
_entity_poly.pdbx_strand_id
1 'polypeptide(L)'
;MPVTATLSRKFYEKLGDDITNELVNWFNQVDTTYRTELKELNETNFARFDAKLDQRVAQLDAKLERFRAEVNAKLELLESRVEARMSAFEARIIRWMFIFWIGQAVTTVGLVFGVVRSVVNNTARLAPSIRPRAQRRFGIRPVETIRPAPA
;
A
#
# COMPACT_ATOMS: atom_id res chain seq x y z
N MET A 1 66.26 -15.22 8.62
CA MET A 1 67.14 -16.39 8.76
C MET A 1 67.98 -16.49 7.49
N PRO A 2 69.31 -16.53 7.57
CA PRO A 2 70.19 -16.63 6.40
C PRO A 2 69.91 -17.93 5.64
N VAL A 3 70.08 -17.91 4.32
CA VAL A 3 69.96 -19.13 3.53
C VAL A 3 71.27 -19.90 3.67
N THR A 4 71.22 -21.01 4.40
CA THR A 4 72.31 -21.99 4.42
C THR A 4 72.32 -22.74 3.09
N ALA A 5 72.75 -22.06 2.02
CA ALA A 5 73.04 -22.71 0.75
C ALA A 5 74.35 -23.50 0.92
N THR A 6 74.24 -24.75 1.36
CA THR A 6 75.40 -25.66 1.41
C THR A 6 75.80 -26.04 -0.01
N LEU A 7 76.83 -25.38 -0.52
CA LEU A 7 77.46 -25.71 -1.80
C LEU A 7 78.17 -27.07 -1.71
N SER A 8 78.20 -27.82 -2.82
CA SER A 8 78.75 -29.18 -2.83
C SER A 8 80.28 -29.18 -2.63
N ARG A 9 80.84 -30.23 -2.02
CA ARG A 9 82.29 -30.34 -1.77
C ARG A 9 83.15 -30.27 -3.04
N LYS A 10 82.64 -30.79 -4.17
CA LYS A 10 83.27 -30.66 -5.49
C LYS A 10 83.36 -29.22 -5.98
N PHE A 11 82.47 -28.35 -5.52
CA PHE A 11 82.46 -26.92 -5.85
C PHE A 11 83.60 -26.21 -5.12
N TYR A 12 83.77 -26.48 -3.83
CA TYR A 12 84.90 -26.01 -3.02
C TYR A 12 86.25 -26.49 -3.58
N GLU A 13 86.37 -27.76 -3.99
CA GLU A 13 87.61 -28.30 -4.58
C GLU A 13 87.97 -27.65 -5.93
N LYS A 14 86.98 -27.24 -6.72
CA LYS A 14 87.18 -26.66 -8.06
C LYS A 14 87.39 -25.15 -8.05
N LEU A 15 86.73 -24.43 -7.14
CA LEU A 15 86.72 -22.96 -7.09
C LEU A 15 87.51 -22.39 -5.91
N GLY A 16 87.86 -23.21 -4.93
CA GLY A 16 88.51 -22.79 -3.69
C GLY A 16 87.53 -22.28 -2.64
N ASP A 17 87.93 -22.39 -1.38
CA ASP A 17 87.13 -21.98 -0.23
C ASP A 17 86.80 -20.48 -0.24
N ASP A 18 87.74 -19.65 -0.70
CA ASP A 18 87.62 -18.19 -0.70
C ASP A 18 86.50 -17.70 -1.63
N ILE A 19 86.54 -18.12 -2.90
CA ILE A 19 85.51 -17.80 -3.90
C ILE A 19 84.15 -18.35 -3.49
N THR A 20 84.13 -19.55 -2.90
CA THR A 20 82.88 -20.19 -2.47
C THR A 20 82.23 -19.43 -1.30
N ASN A 21 83.03 -18.94 -0.35
CA ASN A 21 82.54 -18.12 0.77
C ASN A 21 82.01 -16.75 0.31
N GLU A 22 82.67 -16.09 -0.63
CA GLU A 22 82.19 -14.83 -1.21
C GLU A 22 80.83 -15.01 -1.89
N LEU A 23 80.64 -16.09 -2.66
CA LEU A 23 79.38 -16.39 -3.34
C LEU A 23 78.23 -16.61 -2.36
N VAL A 24 78.47 -17.35 -1.27
CA VAL A 24 77.47 -17.58 -0.22
C VAL A 24 77.11 -16.29 0.50
N ASN A 25 78.09 -15.42 0.77
CA ASN A 25 77.85 -14.11 1.37
C ASN A 25 77.03 -13.20 0.46
N TRP A 26 77.37 -13.13 -0.83
CA TRP A 26 76.58 -12.39 -1.82
C TRP A 26 75.15 -12.92 -1.92
N PHE A 27 74.98 -14.24 -1.97
CA PHE A 27 73.64 -14.85 -2.02
C PHE A 27 72.79 -14.53 -0.79
N ASN A 28 73.40 -14.59 0.40
CA ASN A 28 72.73 -14.21 1.64
C ASN A 28 72.35 -12.73 1.67
N GLN A 29 73.20 -11.86 1.12
CA GLN A 29 72.90 -10.44 0.99
C GLN A 29 71.73 -10.22 0.02
N VAL A 30 71.75 -10.86 -1.15
CA VAL A 30 70.70 -10.78 -2.16
C VAL A 30 69.36 -11.30 -1.63
N ASP A 31 69.33 -12.48 -0.98
CA ASP A 31 68.10 -13.02 -0.38
C ASP A 31 67.52 -12.07 0.68
N THR A 32 68.38 -11.48 1.52
CA THR A 32 67.94 -10.54 2.55
C THR A 32 67.36 -9.28 1.93
N THR A 33 68.02 -8.71 0.91
CA THR A 33 67.53 -7.52 0.19
C THR A 33 66.20 -7.81 -0.49
N TYR A 34 66.08 -8.88 -1.28
CA TYR A 34 64.83 -9.22 -1.98
C TYR A 34 63.67 -9.49 -1.03
N ARG A 35 63.89 -10.21 0.07
CA ARG A 35 62.84 -10.43 1.08
C ARG A 35 62.37 -9.13 1.71
N THR A 36 63.30 -8.21 1.96
CA THR A 36 62.99 -6.90 2.53
C THR A 36 62.20 -6.06 1.53
N GLU A 37 62.66 -5.96 0.28
CA GLU A 37 61.96 -5.23 -0.78
C GLU A 37 60.57 -5.81 -1.05
N LEU A 38 60.43 -7.14 -1.10
CA LEU A 38 59.13 -7.79 -1.28
C LEU A 38 58.19 -7.47 -0.12
N LYS A 39 58.68 -7.51 1.12
CA LYS A 39 57.89 -7.16 2.29
C LYS A 39 57.45 -5.70 2.25
N GLU A 40 58.35 -4.78 1.91
CA GLU A 40 58.07 -3.35 1.83
C GLU A 40 57.05 -3.02 0.73
N LEU A 41 57.22 -3.62 -0.46
CA LEU A 41 56.27 -3.49 -1.56
C LEU A 41 54.90 -4.06 -1.20
N ASN A 42 54.88 -5.20 -0.51
CA ASN A 42 53.66 -5.84 -0.07
C ASN A 42 52.93 -4.96 0.96
N GLU A 43 53.64 -4.47 1.98
CA GLU A 43 53.10 -3.59 3.01
C GLU A 43 52.56 -2.27 2.43
N THR A 44 53.31 -1.66 1.52
CA THR A 44 52.87 -0.44 0.81
C THR A 44 51.64 -0.70 -0.06
N ASN A 45 51.60 -1.81 -0.78
CA ASN A 45 50.45 -2.16 -1.62
C ASN A 45 49.22 -2.49 -0.79
N PHE A 46 49.37 -3.21 0.32
CA PHE A 46 48.27 -3.49 1.23
C PHE A 46 47.72 -2.22 1.85
N ALA A 47 48.57 -1.31 2.34
CA ALA A 47 48.12 -0.03 2.89
C ALA A 47 47.35 0.80 1.85
N ARG A 48 47.81 0.83 0.59
CA ARG A 48 47.10 1.51 -0.51
C ARG A 48 45.78 0.83 -0.88
N PHE A 49 45.74 -0.49 -0.83
CA PHE A 49 44.54 -1.26 -1.13
C PHE A 49 43.48 -1.05 -0.05
N ASP A 50 43.88 -1.13 1.22
CA ASP A 50 43.05 -0.89 2.40
C ASP A 50 42.43 0.52 2.36
N ALA A 51 43.26 1.55 2.15
CA ALA A 51 42.79 2.93 2.01
C ALA A 51 41.80 3.12 0.85
N LYS A 52 42.00 2.43 -0.29
CA LYS A 52 41.06 2.47 -1.41
C LYS A 52 39.76 1.74 -1.08
N LEU A 53 39.82 0.61 -0.38
CA LEU A 53 38.63 -0.11 0.05
C LEU A 53 37.80 0.74 1.01
N ASP A 54 38.42 1.31 2.04
CA ASP A 54 37.74 2.19 2.98
C ASP A 54 37.09 3.38 2.28
N GLN A 55 37.80 4.01 1.33
CA GLN A 55 37.23 5.09 0.53
C GLN A 55 36.01 4.63 -0.28
N ARG A 56 36.04 3.42 -0.86
CA ARG A 56 34.92 2.87 -1.64
C ARG A 56 33.74 2.50 -0.75
N VAL A 57 33.99 1.93 0.42
CA VAL A 57 32.94 1.62 1.41
C VAL A 57 32.26 2.90 1.85
N ALA A 58 33.02 3.93 2.26
CA ALA A 58 32.47 5.22 2.63
C ALA A 58 31.64 5.88 1.51
N GLN A 59 32.08 5.76 0.25
CA GLN A 59 31.31 6.24 -0.90
C GLN A 59 30.00 5.47 -1.10
N LEU A 60 30.01 4.15 -0.91
CA LEU A 60 28.82 3.31 -1.02
C LEU A 60 27.82 3.62 0.10
N ASP A 61 28.29 3.77 1.34
CA ASP A 61 27.45 4.16 2.48
C ASP A 61 26.78 5.51 2.23
N ALA A 62 27.56 6.51 1.79
CA ALA A 62 27.01 7.82 1.45
C ALA A 62 25.97 7.75 0.31
N LYS A 63 26.17 6.88 -0.69
CA LYS A 63 25.21 6.68 -1.77
C LYS A 63 23.94 5.99 -1.27
N LEU A 64 24.07 5.02 -0.37
CA LEU A 64 22.96 4.27 0.19
C LEU A 64 22.09 5.16 1.09
N GLU A 65 22.71 6.00 1.92
CA GLU A 65 21.98 6.97 2.74
C GLU A 65 21.22 8.00 1.88
N ARG A 66 21.85 8.50 0.80
CA ARG A 66 21.16 9.38 -0.17
C ARG A 66 19.97 8.69 -0.82
N PHE A 67 20.15 7.45 -1.25
CA PHE A 67 19.07 6.67 -1.85
C PHE A 67 17.92 6.44 -0.87
N ARG A 68 18.22 6.09 0.38
CA ARG A 68 17.22 5.93 1.45
C ARG A 68 16.45 7.22 1.69
N ALA A 69 17.15 8.36 1.79
CA ALA A 69 16.52 9.66 1.96
C ALA A 69 15.60 10.02 0.79
N GLU A 70 16.03 9.76 -0.46
CA GLU A 70 15.22 10.01 -1.65
C GLU A 70 13.96 9.12 -1.68
N VAL A 71 14.10 7.84 -1.33
CA VAL A 71 12.97 6.91 -1.26
C VAL A 71 11.96 7.35 -0.20
N ASN A 72 12.42 7.71 0.99
CA ASN A 72 11.55 8.21 2.07
C ASN A 72 10.79 9.46 1.63
N ALA A 73 11.47 10.44 1.03
CA ALA A 73 10.82 11.66 0.54
C ALA A 73 9.78 11.37 -0.56
N LYS A 74 10.03 10.39 -1.45
CA LYS A 74 9.05 9.95 -2.45
C LYS A 74 7.85 9.24 -1.81
N LEU A 75 8.08 8.46 -0.76
CA LEU A 75 7.02 7.76 -0.04
C LEU A 75 6.10 8.77 0.65
N GLU A 76 6.65 9.74 1.39
CA GLU A 76 5.88 10.82 2.05
C GLU A 76 5.07 11.64 1.03
N LEU A 77 5.66 11.95 -0.13
CA LEU A 77 4.95 12.62 -1.23
C LEU A 77 3.81 11.75 -1.79
N LEU A 78 4.00 10.44 -1.88
CA LEU A 78 2.97 9.54 -2.38
C LEU A 78 1.83 9.39 -1.37
N GLU A 79 2.15 9.23 -0.08
CA GLU A 79 1.17 9.15 1.01
C GLU A 79 0.30 10.39 1.06
N SER A 80 0.90 11.59 1.06
CA SER A 80 0.16 12.85 1.05
C SER A 80 -0.72 13.01 -0.20
N ARG A 81 -0.26 12.56 -1.37
CA ARG A 81 -1.08 12.56 -2.60
C ARG A 81 -2.25 11.59 -2.51
N VAL A 82 -2.04 10.40 -1.95
CA VAL A 82 -3.10 9.40 -1.75
C VAL A 82 -4.14 9.93 -0.78
N GLU A 83 -3.72 10.49 0.35
CA GLU A 83 -4.61 11.07 1.36
C GLU A 83 -5.43 12.23 0.78
N ALA A 84 -4.79 13.16 0.05
CA ALA A 84 -5.50 14.24 -0.62
C ALA A 84 -6.51 13.74 -1.67
N ARG A 85 -6.16 12.70 -2.43
CA ARG A 85 -7.06 12.08 -3.42
C ARG A 85 -8.23 11.39 -2.73
N MET A 86 -7.99 10.65 -1.65
CA MET A 86 -9.04 9.98 -0.88
C MET A 86 -10.01 10.99 -0.26
N SER A 87 -9.50 12.04 0.38
CA SER A 87 -10.33 13.13 0.91
C SER A 87 -11.20 13.78 -0.17
N ALA A 88 -10.62 14.03 -1.35
CA ALA A 88 -11.37 14.58 -2.49
C ALA A 88 -12.44 13.60 -3.01
N PHE A 89 -12.18 12.29 -3.01
CA PHE A 89 -13.16 11.27 -3.38
C PHE A 89 -14.28 11.16 -2.35
N GLU A 90 -13.96 11.12 -1.07
CA GLU A 90 -14.94 11.08 0.03
C GLU A 90 -15.90 12.28 -0.06
N ALA A 91 -15.35 13.49 -0.17
CA ALA A 91 -16.16 14.71 -0.31
C ALA A 91 -17.06 14.67 -1.55
N ARG A 92 -16.55 14.14 -2.67
CA ARG A 92 -17.31 13.99 -3.91
C ARG A 92 -18.42 12.96 -3.78
N ILE A 93 -18.13 11.80 -3.20
CA ILE A 93 -19.10 10.72 -2.99
C ILE A 93 -20.21 11.18 -2.06
N ILE A 94 -19.88 11.84 -0.94
CA ILE A 94 -20.87 12.38 0.00
C ILE A 94 -21.79 13.39 -0.70
N ARG A 95 -21.22 14.31 -1.50
CA ARG A 95 -22.02 15.29 -2.27
C ARG A 95 -22.99 14.60 -3.22
N TRP A 96 -22.52 13.62 -4.00
CA TRP A 96 -23.37 12.90 -4.93
C TRP A 96 -24.39 12.01 -4.23
N MET A 97 -24.05 11.43 -3.08
CA MET A 97 -24.96 10.66 -2.24
C MET A 97 -26.15 11.52 -1.82
N PHE A 98 -25.94 12.76 -1.37
CA PHE A 98 -27.05 13.66 -1.04
C PHE A 98 -27.91 14.04 -2.26
N ILE A 99 -27.31 14.37 -3.40
CA ILE A 99 -28.06 14.69 -4.63
C ILE A 99 -28.92 13.49 -5.05
N PHE A 100 -28.33 12.30 -5.03
CA PHE A 100 -29.00 11.05 -5.32
C PHE A 100 -30.16 10.81 -4.34
N TRP A 101 -29.93 10.91 -3.03
CA TRP A 101 -30.97 10.69 -2.02
C TRP A 101 -32.10 11.70 -2.10
N ILE A 102 -31.83 12.97 -2.40
CA ILE A 102 -32.88 13.98 -2.60
C ILE A 102 -33.75 13.61 -3.81
N GLY A 103 -33.13 13.28 -4.94
CA GLY A 103 -33.86 12.85 -6.13
C GLY A 103 -34.69 11.59 -5.90
N GLN A 104 -34.13 10.59 -5.20
CA GLN A 104 -34.82 9.36 -4.83
C GLN A 104 -36.01 9.67 -3.90
N ALA A 105 -35.80 10.48 -2.85
CA ALA A 105 -36.85 10.86 -1.91
C ALA A 105 -38.03 11.56 -2.61
N VAL A 106 -37.75 12.52 -3.50
CA VAL A 106 -38.80 13.20 -4.30
C VAL A 106 -39.58 12.20 -5.15
N THR A 107 -38.89 11.26 -5.79
CA THR A 107 -39.53 10.22 -6.62
C THR A 107 -40.45 9.34 -5.77
N THR A 108 -39.96 8.88 -4.61
CA THR A 108 -40.73 8.03 -3.69
C THR A 108 -41.96 8.77 -3.15
N VAL A 109 -41.80 10.03 -2.73
CA VAL A 109 -42.92 10.87 -2.27
C VAL A 109 -43.96 11.06 -3.36
N GLY A 110 -43.53 11.34 -4.59
CA GLY A 110 -44.42 11.48 -5.75
C GLY A 110 -45.22 10.20 -6.05
N LEU A 111 -44.56 9.04 -5.99
CA LEU A 111 -45.22 7.74 -6.18
C LEU A 111 -46.27 7.48 -5.08
N VAL A 112 -45.92 7.68 -3.81
CA VAL A 112 -46.85 7.50 -2.69
C VAL A 112 -48.04 8.43 -2.81
N PHE A 113 -47.81 9.72 -3.10
CA PHE A 113 -48.88 10.69 -3.30
C PHE A 113 -49.80 10.30 -4.46
N GLY A 114 -49.23 9.86 -5.58
CA GLY A 114 -49.98 9.39 -6.75
C GLY A 114 -50.88 8.21 -6.42
N VAL A 115 -50.38 7.23 -5.68
CA VAL A 115 -51.16 6.07 -5.22
C VAL A 115 -52.29 6.50 -4.30
N VAL A 116 -52.02 7.32 -3.27
CA VAL A 116 -53.04 7.81 -2.33
C VAL A 116 -54.15 8.56 -3.07
N ARG A 117 -53.78 9.48 -3.98
CA ARG A 117 -54.76 10.21 -4.79
C ARG A 117 -55.58 9.29 -5.69
N SER A 118 -54.97 8.26 -6.27
CA SER A 118 -55.66 7.26 -7.09
C SER A 118 -56.70 6.50 -6.27
N VAL A 119 -56.33 6.01 -5.08
CA VAL A 119 -57.24 5.31 -4.16
C VAL A 119 -58.41 6.20 -3.76
N VAL A 120 -58.14 7.44 -3.33
CA VAL A 120 -59.19 8.40 -2.95
C VAL A 120 -60.14 8.67 -4.11
N ASN A 121 -59.63 8.97 -5.30
CA ASN A 121 -60.46 9.21 -6.48
C ASN A 121 -61.32 7.99 -6.85
N ASN A 122 -60.78 6.78 -6.72
CA ASN A 122 -61.51 5.55 -7.03
C ASN A 122 -62.60 5.26 -5.99
N THR A 123 -62.34 5.53 -4.70
CA THR A 123 -63.36 5.41 -3.63
C THR A 123 -64.51 6.41 -3.79
N ALA A 124 -64.23 7.64 -4.21
CA ALA A 124 -65.27 8.64 -4.50
C ALA A 124 -66.15 8.25 -5.68
N ARG A 125 -65.59 7.57 -6.68
CA ARG A 125 -66.32 7.09 -7.87
C ARG A 125 -67.23 5.89 -7.57
N LEU A 126 -66.91 5.12 -6.53
CA LEU A 126 -67.69 3.96 -6.08
C LEU A 126 -68.68 4.28 -4.94
N ALA A 127 -68.78 5.55 -4.51
CA ALA A 127 -69.72 5.95 -3.47
C ALA A 127 -71.17 5.60 -3.89
N PRO A 128 -71.85 4.68 -3.20
CA PRO A 128 -73.20 4.30 -3.59
C PRO A 128 -74.14 5.49 -3.39
N SER A 129 -74.86 5.88 -4.44
CA SER A 129 -75.95 6.84 -4.33
C SER A 129 -77.03 6.25 -3.44
N ILE A 130 -77.03 6.57 -2.15
CA ILE A 130 -78.18 6.31 -1.29
C ILE A 130 -79.28 7.28 -1.73
N ARG A 131 -80.08 6.89 -2.73
CA ARG A 131 -81.35 7.58 -3.01
C ARG A 131 -82.23 7.45 -1.78
N PRO A 132 -82.86 8.53 -1.28
CA PRO A 132 -83.88 8.39 -0.24
C PRO A 132 -85.03 7.56 -0.79
N ARG A 133 -85.25 6.39 -0.20
CA ARG A 133 -86.33 5.46 -0.55
C ARG A 133 -87.65 6.16 -0.21
N ALA A 134 -88.43 6.49 -1.24
CA ALA A 134 -89.75 7.10 -1.09
C ALA A 134 -90.59 6.31 -0.07
N GLN A 135 -91.00 7.02 0.97
CA GLN A 135 -91.83 6.52 2.05
C GLN A 135 -93.23 6.22 1.49
N ARG A 136 -93.48 4.94 1.15
CA ARG A 136 -94.83 4.47 0.82
C ARG A 136 -95.70 4.62 2.07
N ARG A 137 -96.56 5.65 2.07
CA ARG A 137 -97.72 5.77 2.97
C ARG A 137 -98.53 4.47 2.91
N PHE A 138 -98.45 3.65 3.95
CA PHE A 138 -99.42 2.58 4.19
C PHE A 138 -100.65 3.22 4.83
N GLY A 139 -101.76 3.24 4.09
CA GLY A 139 -103.07 3.68 4.59
C GLY A 139 -103.62 2.68 5.61
N ILE A 140 -103.83 3.13 6.84
CA ILE A 140 -104.54 2.39 7.88
C ILE A 140 -106.05 2.51 7.55
N ARG A 141 -106.71 1.38 7.27
CA ARG A 141 -108.18 1.30 7.19
C ARG A 141 -108.76 1.30 8.62
N PRO A 142 -109.85 2.03 8.90
CA PRO A 142 -110.49 1.99 10.21
C PRO A 142 -111.27 0.68 10.42
N VAL A 143 -111.17 0.14 11.63
CA VAL A 143 -111.90 -1.05 12.11
C VAL A 143 -113.33 -0.63 12.44
N GLU A 144 -114.30 -1.28 11.80
CA GLU A 144 -115.73 -1.04 12.01
C GLU A 144 -116.22 -1.83 13.23
N THR A 145 -116.88 -1.12 14.14
CA THR A 145 -117.31 -1.55 15.47
C THR A 145 -118.48 -2.54 15.40
N ILE A 146 -118.30 -3.70 16.05
CA ILE A 146 -119.32 -4.73 16.25
C ILE A 146 -120.47 -4.17 17.11
N ARG A 147 -121.71 -4.25 16.61
CA ARG A 147 -122.96 -3.97 17.35
C ARG A 147 -123.65 -5.30 17.70
N PRO A 148 -124.19 -5.48 18.92
CA PRO A 148 -124.74 -6.77 19.36
C PRO A 148 -126.19 -7.02 18.90
N ALA A 149 -126.53 -8.32 18.89
CA ALA A 149 -127.79 -8.95 18.46
C ALA A 149 -129.03 -8.56 19.30
N PRO A 150 -130.22 -8.92 18.79
CA PRO A 150 -131.26 -9.41 19.69
C PRO A 150 -131.99 -10.70 19.24
N ALA A 151 -132.28 -11.50 20.27
CA ALA A 151 -133.34 -12.52 20.51
C ALA A 151 -133.58 -13.63 19.47
#